data_AF-A0A359LUB8-F1
#
_entry.id   AF-A0A359LUB8-F1
#
_cell.length_a   1.000
_cell.length_b   1.000
_cell.length_c   1.000
_cell.angle_alpha   90.00
_cell.angle_beta   90.00
_cell.angle_gamma   90.00
#
_symmetry.space_group_name_H-M   'P 1'
#
loop_
_entity.id
_entity.type
_entity.pdbx_description
1 polymer ?
#
loop_
_entity_poly.entity_id
_entity_poly.type
_entity_poly.pdbx_seq_one_letter_code
_entity_poly.pdbx_strand_id
1 'polypeptide(L)'
;MHTATQPAPSARRRRGERTAAAPELDWSAIDAWVLSIFADKALLGQLRRLDKVELGSVWALTERALQRQRQAHLRSPESLDVHRRLVEGLSGESILISSSMFLSSLAEAEKYFELSFKTIKSKLGGTLDTAASERAMRAARVTTAAAEVLGSFDAARKYMHTKNFALGGATPADLLKTSEGERLVLNELQAHAESGPL
;
A
#
# COMPACT_ATOMS: atom_id res chain seq x y z
N MET A 1 16.25 36.20 -68.99
CA MET A 1 16.02 36.50 -67.57
C MET A 1 15.93 35.17 -66.83
N HIS A 2 16.80 35.00 -65.83
CA HIS A 2 16.89 33.91 -64.85
C HIS A 2 15.52 33.66 -64.18
N THR A 3 15.08 32.48 -63.70
CA THR A 3 15.64 31.49 -62.75
C THR A 3 14.63 30.31 -62.69
N ALA A 4 15.03 29.04 -62.81
CA ALA A 4 15.35 28.07 -61.74
C ALA A 4 14.14 27.30 -61.10
N THR A 5 14.10 26.00 -61.41
CA THR A 5 14.08 24.79 -60.53
C THR A 5 13.16 24.70 -59.29
N GLN A 6 12.40 23.58 -59.26
CA GLN A 6 11.71 22.81 -58.17
C GLN A 6 12.36 22.85 -56.75
N PRO A 7 11.77 22.29 -55.65
CA PRO A 7 10.59 21.37 -55.51
C PRO A 7 9.60 21.69 -54.35
N ALA A 8 8.56 20.86 -54.25
CA ALA A 8 7.62 20.79 -53.11
C ALA A 8 8.31 20.39 -51.78
N PRO A 9 7.85 20.89 -50.62
CA PRO A 9 8.19 20.30 -49.34
C PRO A 9 7.13 19.29 -48.88
N SER A 10 7.62 18.07 -48.80
CA SER A 10 7.16 16.91 -48.04
C SER A 10 6.62 17.19 -46.63
N ALA A 11 5.55 16.47 -46.32
CA ALA A 11 5.24 15.82 -45.04
C ALA A 11 5.85 16.39 -43.76
N ARG A 12 5.00 16.97 -42.91
CA ARG A 12 5.21 16.94 -41.46
C ARG A 12 3.95 16.38 -40.80
N ARG A 13 3.82 15.05 -40.84
CA ARG A 13 3.01 14.31 -39.85
C ARG A 13 3.54 14.70 -38.48
N ARG A 14 2.79 15.47 -37.70
CA ARG A 14 3.00 15.58 -36.24
C ARG A 14 2.65 14.23 -35.63
N ARG A 15 3.61 13.30 -35.68
CA ARG A 15 3.66 12.09 -34.88
C ARG A 15 4.67 12.38 -33.77
N GLY A 16 4.24 12.24 -32.53
CA GLY A 16 5.15 12.13 -31.39
C GLY A 16 5.12 13.32 -30.45
N GLU A 17 4.03 13.43 -29.70
CA GLU A 17 4.08 13.81 -28.28
C GLU A 17 2.93 13.02 -27.63
N ARG A 18 3.11 11.70 -27.54
CA ARG A 18 2.56 11.01 -26.37
C ARG A 18 3.38 11.58 -25.23
N THR A 19 2.84 12.56 -24.51
CA THR A 19 3.23 12.80 -23.13
C THR A 19 3.32 11.42 -22.51
N ALA A 20 4.53 10.98 -22.15
CA ALA A 20 4.65 9.76 -21.37
C ALA A 20 3.76 10.01 -20.15
N ALA A 21 2.63 9.32 -20.09
CA ALA A 21 1.76 9.41 -18.94
C ALA A 21 2.66 9.14 -17.74
N ALA A 22 2.62 10.05 -16.77
CA ALA A 22 3.32 9.84 -15.51
C ALA A 22 3.03 8.42 -15.00
N PRO A 23 3.98 7.77 -14.32
CA PRO A 23 3.76 6.43 -13.79
C PRO A 23 2.54 6.44 -12.86
N GLU A 24 1.44 5.88 -13.34
CA GLU A 24 0.23 5.67 -12.57
C GLU A 24 0.47 4.51 -11.60
N LEU A 25 0.07 4.65 -10.34
CA LEU A 25 0.20 3.55 -9.38
C LEU A 25 -0.67 2.39 -9.83
N ASP A 26 -0.05 1.21 -9.99
CA ASP A 26 -0.79 -0.02 -10.28
C ASP A 26 -1.47 -0.51 -9.00
N TRP A 27 -2.68 -0.01 -8.76
CA TRP A 27 -3.50 -0.36 -7.60
C TRP A 27 -3.81 -1.85 -7.51
N SER A 28 -3.95 -2.53 -8.65
CA SER A 28 -4.21 -3.96 -8.67
C SER A 28 -2.96 -4.74 -8.27
N ALA A 29 -1.77 -4.33 -8.72
CA ALA A 29 -0.52 -4.90 -8.24
C ALA A 29 -0.32 -4.69 -6.72
N ILE A 30 -0.64 -3.48 -6.22
CA ILE A 30 -0.59 -3.20 -4.77
C ILE A 30 -1.54 -4.13 -4.01
N ASP A 31 -2.77 -4.31 -4.49
CA ASP A 31 -3.74 -5.24 -3.87
C ASP A 31 -3.25 -6.68 -3.91
N ALA A 32 -2.68 -7.13 -5.03
CA ALA A 32 -2.05 -8.45 -5.16
C ALA A 32 -0.98 -8.66 -4.08
N TRP A 33 -0.11 -7.66 -3.91
CA TRP A 33 0.98 -7.71 -2.95
C TRP A 33 0.48 -7.79 -1.52
N VAL A 34 -0.43 -6.89 -1.14
CA VAL A 34 -0.99 -6.88 0.22
C VAL A 34 -1.67 -8.22 0.54
N LEU A 35 -2.51 -8.72 -0.37
CA LEU A 35 -3.19 -10.00 -0.19
C LEU A 35 -2.21 -11.18 -0.11
N SER A 36 -1.13 -11.15 -0.89
CA SER A 36 -0.09 -12.19 -0.84
C SER A 36 0.60 -12.26 0.52
N ILE A 37 0.88 -11.11 1.13
CA ILE A 37 1.51 -11.02 2.44
C ILE A 37 0.57 -11.50 3.55
N PHE A 38 -0.71 -11.12 3.47
CA PHE A 38 -1.72 -11.62 4.40
C PHE A 38 -1.98 -13.13 4.27
N ALA A 39 -1.58 -13.75 3.17
CA ALA A 39 -1.69 -15.19 2.92
C ALA A 39 -0.36 -15.95 3.07
N ASP A 40 0.77 -15.30 3.39
CA ASP A 40 2.08 -15.94 3.51
C ASP A 40 2.11 -16.90 4.72
N LYS A 41 1.93 -18.19 4.47
CA LYS A 41 1.87 -19.23 5.51
C LYS A 41 3.11 -19.26 6.41
N ALA A 42 4.29 -18.93 5.88
CA ALA A 42 5.52 -18.92 6.67
C ALA A 42 5.51 -17.74 7.64
N LEU A 43 5.15 -16.55 7.17
CA LEU A 43 4.96 -15.37 8.02
C LEU A 43 3.89 -15.61 9.08
N LEU A 44 2.70 -16.06 8.68
CA LEU A 44 1.59 -16.34 9.60
C LEU A 44 1.98 -17.38 10.66
N GLY A 45 2.75 -18.40 10.28
CA GLY A 45 3.29 -19.40 11.20
C GLY A 45 4.30 -18.84 12.20
N GLN A 46 5.16 -17.93 11.76
CA GLN A 46 6.14 -17.26 12.63
C GLN A 46 5.45 -16.32 13.63
N LEU A 47 4.46 -15.54 13.19
CA LEU A 47 3.72 -14.61 14.05
C LEU A 47 2.98 -15.33 15.17
N ARG A 48 2.39 -16.49 14.89
CA ARG A 48 1.71 -17.32 15.90
C ARG A 48 2.63 -17.92 16.95
N ARG A 49 3.93 -18.01 16.68
CA ARG A 49 4.94 -18.58 17.57
C ARG A 49 5.69 -17.52 18.39
N LEU A 50 5.34 -16.24 18.25
CA LEU A 50 5.96 -15.19 19.05
C LEU A 50 5.54 -15.33 20.52
N ASP A 51 6.51 -15.57 21.39
CA ASP A 51 6.28 -15.61 22.84
C ASP A 51 5.78 -14.25 23.37
N LYS A 52 6.29 -13.16 22.79
CA LYS A 52 5.89 -11.78 23.07
C LYS A 52 5.59 -11.05 21.77
N VAL A 53 4.41 -10.45 21.67
CA VAL A 53 3.98 -9.66 20.52
C VAL A 53 4.48 -8.23 20.69
N GLU A 54 5.51 -7.88 19.92
CA GLU A 54 6.10 -6.54 19.83
C GLU A 54 6.12 -6.10 18.37
N LEU A 55 5.62 -4.90 18.04
CA LEU A 55 5.49 -4.47 16.65
C LEU A 55 6.82 -4.36 15.91
N GLY A 56 7.93 -4.06 16.61
CA GLY A 56 9.26 -4.08 15.99
C GLY A 56 9.66 -5.48 15.51
N SER A 57 9.37 -6.51 16.30
CA SER A 57 9.63 -7.91 15.92
C SER A 57 8.70 -8.37 14.80
N VAL A 58 7.43 -7.97 14.85
CA VAL A 58 6.47 -8.23 13.77
C VAL A 58 6.94 -7.55 12.49
N TRP A 59 7.39 -6.29 12.56
CA TRP A 59 7.90 -5.55 11.41
C TRP A 59 9.09 -6.26 10.77
N ALA A 60 10.07 -6.71 11.56
CA ALA A 60 11.22 -7.43 11.03
C ALA A 60 10.84 -8.72 10.27
N LEU A 61 9.77 -9.41 10.69
CA LEU A 61 9.23 -10.58 9.98
C LEU A 61 8.45 -10.17 8.73
N THR A 62 7.59 -9.16 8.83
CA THR A 62 6.80 -8.59 7.73
C THR A 62 7.71 -8.07 6.62
N GLU A 63 8.74 -7.29 6.94
CA GLU A 63 9.70 -6.74 5.99
C GLU A 63 10.45 -7.85 5.23
N ARG A 64 10.91 -8.88 5.94
CA ARG A 64 11.52 -10.06 5.29
C ARG A 64 10.54 -10.75 4.34
N ALA A 65 9.25 -10.82 4.69
CA ALA A 65 8.24 -11.37 3.80
C ALA A 65 7.99 -10.48 2.58
N LEU A 66 7.91 -9.16 2.77
CA LEU A 66 7.78 -8.17 1.69
C LEU A 66 8.94 -8.25 0.70
N GLN A 67 10.17 -8.35 1.20
CA GLN A 67 11.36 -8.52 0.36
C GLN A 67 11.33 -9.83 -0.45
N ARG A 68 10.84 -10.94 0.14
CA ARG A 68 10.66 -12.21 -0.59
C ARG A 68 9.59 -12.10 -1.68
N GLN A 69 8.45 -11.47 -1.38
CA GLN A 69 7.32 -11.36 -2.32
C GLN A 69 7.61 -10.38 -3.47
N ARG A 70 8.48 -9.38 -3.28
CA ARG A 70 8.87 -8.44 -4.35
C ARG A 70 9.43 -9.14 -5.61
N GLN A 71 9.96 -10.35 -5.46
CA GLN A 71 10.50 -11.15 -6.57
C GLN A 71 9.46 -12.07 -7.23
N ALA A 72 8.25 -12.18 -6.66
CA ALA A 72 7.19 -13.01 -7.19
C ALA A 72 6.37 -12.25 -8.25
N HIS A 73 6.16 -12.88 -9.40
CA HIS A 73 5.20 -12.38 -10.39
C HIS A 73 3.79 -12.74 -9.93
N LEU A 74 3.15 -11.81 -9.23
CA LEU A 74 1.79 -12.00 -8.73
C LEU A 74 0.78 -11.64 -9.81
N ARG A 75 -0.28 -12.45 -9.94
CA ARG A 75 -1.42 -12.08 -10.78
C ARG A 75 -2.21 -11.00 -10.07
N SER A 76 -2.42 -9.89 -10.77
CA SER A 76 -3.29 -8.79 -10.38
C SER A 76 -4.72 -9.29 -10.11
N PRO A 77 -5.26 -9.19 -8.88
CA PRO A 77 -6.62 -9.59 -8.58
C PRO A 77 -7.63 -8.62 -9.21
N GLU A 78 -8.77 -9.15 -9.63
CA GLU A 78 -9.91 -8.33 -10.02
C GLU A 78 -10.53 -7.67 -8.77
N SER A 79 -11.16 -6.50 -8.92
CA SER A 79 -11.78 -5.79 -7.78
C SER A 79 -12.82 -6.65 -7.03
N LEU A 80 -13.49 -7.55 -7.76
CA LEU A 80 -14.45 -8.49 -7.17
C LEU A 80 -13.76 -9.52 -6.26
N ASP A 81 -12.54 -9.94 -6.58
CA ASP A 81 -11.80 -10.90 -5.77
C ASP A 81 -11.31 -10.28 -4.47
N VAL A 82 -10.85 -9.01 -4.53
CA VAL A 82 -10.52 -8.24 -3.33
C VAL A 82 -11.74 -8.10 -2.43
N HIS A 83 -12.88 -7.70 -3.00
CA HIS A 83 -14.14 -7.59 -2.25
C HIS A 83 -14.52 -8.93 -1.59
N ARG A 84 -14.54 -10.03 -2.35
CA ARG A 84 -14.85 -11.36 -1.81
C ARG A 84 -13.92 -11.72 -0.66
N ARG A 85 -12.62 -11.45 -0.80
CA ARG A 85 -11.63 -11.76 0.22
C ARG A 85 -11.85 -10.97 1.52
N LEU A 86 -12.29 -9.71 1.42
CA LEU A 86 -12.62 -8.90 2.59
C LEU A 86 -13.93 -9.36 3.26
N VAL A 87 -14.91 -9.81 2.48
CA VAL A 87 -16.17 -10.37 2.99
C VAL A 87 -15.95 -11.72 3.67
N GLU A 88 -15.17 -12.62 3.06
CA GLU A 88 -14.74 -13.89 3.65
C GLU A 88 -13.89 -13.70 4.91
N GLY A 89 -13.17 -12.58 4.95
CA GLY A 89 -12.30 -12.17 6.04
C GLY A 89 -10.84 -12.54 5.83
N LEU A 90 -9.97 -11.64 6.28
CA LEU A 90 -8.52 -11.84 6.26
C LEU A 90 -8.06 -12.66 7.47
N SER A 91 -6.83 -13.18 7.40
CA SER A 91 -6.20 -13.88 8.53
C SER A 91 -6.10 -12.95 9.73
N GLY A 92 -6.29 -13.45 10.96
CA GLY A 92 -6.21 -12.64 12.17
C GLY A 92 -4.87 -11.91 12.35
N GLU A 93 -3.79 -12.50 11.87
CA GLU A 93 -2.44 -11.92 11.83
C GLU A 93 -2.36 -10.66 10.98
N SER A 94 -3.28 -10.44 10.03
CA SER A 94 -3.29 -9.23 9.22
C SER A 94 -3.43 -7.96 10.07
N ILE A 95 -4.00 -8.03 11.28
CA ILE A 95 -3.95 -6.93 12.27
C ILE A 95 -2.51 -6.57 12.59
N LEU A 96 -1.69 -7.55 12.96
CA LEU A 96 -0.30 -7.33 13.37
C LEU A 96 0.57 -6.93 12.18
N ILE A 97 0.40 -7.61 11.05
CA ILE A 97 1.12 -7.31 9.81
C ILE A 97 0.87 -5.86 9.42
N SER A 98 -0.39 -5.48 9.20
CA SER A 98 -0.74 -4.11 8.79
C SER A 98 -0.33 -3.08 9.84
N SER A 99 -0.52 -3.35 11.13
CA SER A 99 -0.08 -2.45 12.20
C SER A 99 1.43 -2.21 12.17
N SER A 100 2.24 -3.25 12.00
CA SER A 100 3.71 -3.14 11.96
C SER A 100 4.21 -2.29 10.79
N MET A 101 3.41 -2.19 9.71
CA MET A 101 3.75 -1.44 8.52
C MET A 101 3.68 0.07 8.73
N PHE A 102 2.90 0.60 9.69
CA PHE A 102 2.75 2.05 9.84
C PHE A 102 2.60 2.56 11.28
N LEU A 103 2.58 1.67 12.27
CA LEU A 103 2.47 2.05 13.68
C LEU A 103 3.76 1.73 14.44
N SER A 104 3.95 2.45 15.54
CA SER A 104 5.15 2.32 16.37
C SER A 104 4.90 1.48 17.63
N SER A 105 3.63 1.32 18.03
CA SER A 105 3.30 0.57 19.24
C SER A 105 1.99 -0.23 19.13
N LEU A 106 1.90 -1.27 19.95
CA LEU A 106 0.68 -2.08 20.08
C LEU A 106 -0.49 -1.25 20.62
N ALA A 107 -0.24 -0.25 21.46
CA ALA A 107 -1.29 0.65 21.97
C ALA A 107 -1.92 1.50 20.85
N GLU A 108 -1.15 1.88 19.83
CA GLU A 108 -1.69 2.52 18.63
C GLU A 108 -2.52 1.52 17.81
N ALA A 109 -2.07 0.27 17.70
CA ALA A 109 -2.83 -0.77 17.00
C ALA A 109 -4.18 -1.04 17.68
N GLU A 110 -4.23 -1.10 19.00
CA GLU A 110 -5.49 -1.23 19.75
C GLU A 110 -6.46 -0.08 19.44
N LYS A 111 -5.96 1.16 19.39
CA LYS A 111 -6.76 2.35 19.04
C LYS A 111 -7.22 2.34 17.59
N TYR A 112 -6.37 1.92 16.65
CA TYR A 112 -6.68 1.89 15.23
C TYR A 112 -7.74 0.83 14.90
N PHE A 113 -7.58 -0.37 15.47
CA PHE A 113 -8.52 -1.47 15.26
C PHE A 113 -9.73 -1.41 16.18
N GLU A 114 -9.72 -0.58 17.22
CA GLU A 114 -10.73 -0.53 18.28
C GLU A 114 -10.88 -1.89 18.99
N LEU A 115 -9.75 -2.59 19.16
CA LEU A 115 -9.68 -3.92 19.76
C LEU A 115 -8.69 -3.89 20.91
N SER A 116 -9.05 -4.54 22.03
CA SER A 116 -8.07 -4.80 23.09
C SER A 116 -6.99 -5.77 22.61
N PHE A 117 -5.81 -5.73 23.23
CA PHE A 117 -4.72 -6.66 22.95
C PHE A 117 -5.12 -8.11 23.17
N LYS A 118 -5.97 -8.36 24.18
CA LYS A 118 -6.56 -9.68 24.41
C LYS A 118 -7.35 -10.15 23.18
N THR A 119 -8.14 -9.27 22.59
CA THR A 119 -8.93 -9.55 21.38
C THR A 119 -8.03 -9.74 20.16
N ILE A 120 -6.99 -8.90 19.99
CA ILE A 120 -6.00 -9.07 18.91
C ILE A 120 -5.35 -10.45 19.02
N LYS A 121 -4.88 -10.85 20.21
CA LYS A 121 -4.31 -12.18 20.43
C LYS A 121 -5.30 -13.31 20.14
N SER A 122 -6.56 -13.17 20.57
CA SER A 122 -7.56 -14.23 20.35
C SER A 122 -7.94 -14.41 18.88
N LYS A 123 -7.68 -13.42 18.03
CA LYS A 123 -7.91 -13.49 16.58
C LYS A 123 -6.77 -14.21 15.83
N LEU A 124 -5.58 -14.33 16.41
CA LEU A 124 -4.45 -15.02 15.77
C LEU A 124 -4.79 -16.49 15.49
N GLY A 125 -4.49 -16.97 14.28
CA GLY A 125 -4.89 -18.29 13.80
C GLY A 125 -6.37 -18.41 13.39
N GLY A 126 -7.16 -17.35 13.52
CA GLY A 126 -8.54 -17.27 13.05
C GLY A 126 -8.72 -16.31 11.88
N THR A 127 -9.97 -15.91 11.66
CA THR A 127 -10.38 -14.98 10.59
C THR A 127 -10.93 -13.69 11.19
N LEU A 128 -10.64 -12.56 10.55
CA LEU A 128 -11.21 -11.26 10.87
C LEU A 128 -12.63 -11.13 10.32
N ASP A 129 -13.44 -10.30 10.96
CA ASP A 129 -14.67 -9.83 10.32
C ASP A 129 -14.36 -8.85 9.18
N THR A 130 -15.39 -8.49 8.41
CA THR A 130 -15.25 -7.61 7.26
C THR A 130 -14.69 -6.24 7.65
N ALA A 131 -15.14 -5.64 8.76
CA ALA A 131 -14.71 -4.32 9.19
C ALA A 131 -13.22 -4.30 9.59
N ALA A 132 -12.75 -5.28 10.36
CA ALA A 132 -11.35 -5.41 10.70
C ALA A 132 -10.48 -5.77 9.48
N SER A 133 -11.02 -6.57 8.54
CA SER A 133 -10.36 -6.87 7.27
C SER A 133 -10.17 -5.63 6.42
N GLU A 134 -11.19 -4.78 6.29
CA GLU A 134 -11.10 -3.51 5.56
C GLU A 134 -10.08 -2.55 6.19
N ARG A 135 -10.04 -2.43 7.52
CA ARG A 135 -9.04 -1.62 8.24
C ARG A 135 -7.62 -2.13 7.97
N ALA A 136 -7.40 -3.45 8.06
CA ALA A 136 -6.09 -4.05 7.78
C ALA A 136 -5.67 -3.83 6.32
N MET A 137 -6.58 -4.02 5.38
CA MET A 137 -6.33 -3.81 3.94
C MET A 137 -5.96 -2.36 3.65
N ARG A 138 -6.72 -1.40 4.16
CA ARG A 138 -6.45 0.04 4.00
C ARG A 138 -5.06 0.42 4.48
N ALA A 139 -4.71 0.04 5.71
CA ALA A 139 -3.41 0.34 6.29
C ALA A 139 -2.25 -0.22 5.46
N ALA A 140 -2.36 -1.49 5.05
CA ALA A 140 -1.33 -2.14 4.26
C ALA A 140 -1.25 -1.58 2.83
N ARG A 141 -2.39 -1.30 2.19
CA ARG A 141 -2.47 -0.71 0.85
C ARG A 141 -1.79 0.65 0.79
N VAL A 142 -2.15 1.56 1.69
CA VAL A 142 -1.58 2.92 1.73
C VAL A 142 -0.08 2.87 1.99
N THR A 143 0.36 2.04 2.94
CA THR A 143 1.79 1.94 3.24
C THR A 143 2.57 1.35 2.06
N THR A 144 2.01 0.35 1.37
CA THR A 144 2.63 -0.26 0.18
C THR A 144 2.69 0.74 -0.97
N ALA A 145 1.62 1.50 -1.21
CA ALA A 145 1.60 2.58 -2.19
C ALA A 145 2.67 3.63 -1.88
N ALA A 146 2.77 4.06 -0.61
CA ALA A 146 3.80 4.99 -0.18
C ALA A 146 5.21 4.42 -0.38
N ALA A 147 5.42 3.11 -0.19
CA ALA A 147 6.70 2.47 -0.41
C ALA A 147 7.09 2.45 -1.90
N GLU A 148 6.13 2.25 -2.80
CA GLU A 148 6.35 2.33 -4.24
C GLU A 148 6.69 3.76 -4.69
N VAL A 149 5.97 4.77 -4.19
CA VAL A 149 6.23 6.19 -4.52
C VAL A 149 7.54 6.69 -3.93
N LEU A 150 7.84 6.35 -2.67
CA LEU A 150 8.98 6.88 -1.92
C LEU A 150 10.22 5.97 -1.97
N GLY A 151 10.12 4.83 -2.67
CA GLY A 151 11.23 3.91 -2.97
C GLY A 151 11.61 2.93 -1.86
N SER A 152 11.02 3.01 -0.66
CA SER A 152 11.25 2.04 0.40
C SER A 152 10.14 2.01 1.46
N PHE A 153 10.01 0.88 2.15
CA PHE A 153 9.10 0.76 3.28
C PHE A 153 9.52 1.62 4.48
N ASP A 154 10.81 1.89 4.68
CA ASP A 154 11.26 2.82 5.72
C ASP A 154 10.83 4.25 5.42
N ALA A 155 10.96 4.69 4.17
CA ALA A 155 10.45 5.99 3.73
C ALA A 155 8.92 6.08 3.86
N ALA A 156 8.20 5.00 3.51
CA ALA A 156 6.76 4.89 3.71
C ALA A 156 6.38 5.04 5.19
N ARG A 157 7.02 4.29 6.08
CA ARG A 157 6.78 4.35 7.54
C ARG A 157 7.02 5.75 8.09
N LYS A 158 8.08 6.42 7.65
CA LYS A 158 8.33 7.82 8.01
C LYS A 158 7.23 8.76 7.48
N TYR A 159 6.82 8.58 6.23
CA TYR A 159 5.74 9.35 5.61
C TYR A 159 4.43 9.20 6.38
N MET A 160 4.08 7.99 6.82
CA MET A 160 2.86 7.70 7.57
C MET A 160 2.70 8.55 8.84
N HIS A 161 3.81 9.00 9.44
CA HIS A 161 3.85 9.83 10.63
C HIS A 161 4.27 11.29 10.39
N THR A 162 4.51 11.67 9.13
CA THR A 162 4.91 13.03 8.79
C THR A 162 3.68 13.88 8.49
N LYS A 163 3.57 15.06 9.10
CA LYS A 163 2.50 16.01 8.76
C LYS A 163 2.63 16.41 7.30
N ASN A 164 1.55 16.29 6.54
CA ASN A 164 1.52 16.67 5.12
C ASN A 164 0.62 17.90 4.93
N PHE A 165 1.16 18.95 4.30
CA PHE A 165 0.43 20.17 4.00
C PHE A 165 -0.75 19.96 3.04
N ALA A 166 -0.58 19.11 2.02
CA ALA A 166 -1.65 18.79 1.07
C ALA A 166 -2.80 18.00 1.73
N LEU A 167 -2.50 17.29 2.82
CA LEU A 167 -3.49 16.62 3.67
C LEU A 167 -4.03 17.52 4.80
N GLY A 168 -3.93 18.85 4.65
CA GLY A 168 -4.42 19.82 5.63
C GLY A 168 -3.62 19.83 6.95
N GLY A 169 -2.38 19.37 6.94
CA GLY A 169 -1.50 19.29 8.11
C GLY A 169 -1.68 18.02 8.96
N ALA A 170 -2.57 17.10 8.56
CA ALA A 170 -2.71 15.79 9.18
C ALA A 170 -1.55 14.85 8.80
N THR A 171 -1.34 13.79 9.59
CA THR A 171 -0.49 12.67 9.16
C THR A 171 -1.33 11.67 8.37
N PRO A 172 -0.73 10.92 7.41
CA PRO A 172 -1.46 9.86 6.72
C PRO A 172 -2.06 8.83 7.69
N ALA A 173 -1.34 8.43 8.75
CA ALA A 173 -1.82 7.47 9.74
C ALA A 173 -3.10 7.94 10.46
N ASP A 174 -3.23 9.25 10.75
CA ASP A 174 -4.43 9.80 11.39
C ASP A 174 -5.67 9.67 10.50
N LEU A 175 -5.49 9.81 9.18
CA LEU A 175 -6.57 9.76 8.20
C LEU A 175 -7.06 8.34 7.90
N LEU A 176 -6.25 7.31 8.12
CA LEU A 176 -6.61 5.93 7.78
C LEU A 176 -7.72 5.31 8.65
N LYS A 177 -8.31 6.07 9.57
CA LYS A 177 -9.47 5.63 10.34
C LYS A 177 -10.72 5.44 9.46
N THR A 178 -10.78 6.11 8.31
CA THR A 178 -11.93 6.07 7.41
C THR A 178 -11.50 5.77 5.97
N SER A 179 -12.43 5.28 5.15
CA SER A 179 -12.22 5.10 3.71
C SER A 179 -12.03 6.43 2.96
N GLU A 180 -12.65 7.50 3.44
CA GLU A 180 -12.46 8.82 2.86
C GLU A 180 -11.05 9.35 3.12
N GLY A 181 -10.52 9.15 4.34
CA GLY A 181 -9.13 9.51 4.64
C GLY A 181 -8.11 8.66 3.87
N GLU A 182 -8.37 7.37 3.65
CA GLU A 182 -7.60 6.53 2.72
C GLU A 182 -7.55 7.15 1.32
N ARG A 183 -8.71 7.51 0.77
CA ARG A 183 -8.82 8.11 -0.57
C ARG A 183 -8.00 9.40 -0.68
N LEU A 184 -8.03 10.26 0.34
CA LEU A 184 -7.22 11.49 0.37
C LEU A 184 -5.73 11.19 0.31
N VAL A 185 -5.25 10.23 1.12
CA VAL A 185 -3.83 9.85 1.15
C VAL A 185 -3.40 9.21 -0.17
N LEU A 186 -4.21 8.33 -0.75
CA LEU A 186 -3.89 7.67 -2.02
C LEU A 186 -3.84 8.66 -3.19
N ASN A 187 -4.78 9.61 -3.24
CA ASN A 187 -4.78 10.67 -4.25
C ASN A 187 -3.52 11.55 -4.14
N GLU A 188 -3.10 11.85 -2.91
CA GLU A 188 -1.87 12.60 -2.66
C GLU A 188 -0.63 11.83 -3.11
N LEU A 189 -0.54 10.54 -2.79
CA LEU A 189 0.55 9.68 -3.25
C LEU A 189 0.60 9.57 -4.78
N GLN A 190 -0.55 9.49 -5.43
CA GLN A 190 -0.65 9.50 -6.89
C GLN A 190 -0.15 10.83 -7.46
N ALA A 191 -0.54 11.97 -6.90
CA ALA A 191 -0.05 13.28 -7.32
C ALA A 191 1.48 13.43 -7.13
N HIS A 192 2.04 12.86 -6.06
CA HIS A 192 3.49 12.79 -5.84
C HIS A 192 4.20 11.93 -6.89
N ALA A 193 3.64 10.77 -7.25
CA ALA A 193 4.18 9.90 -8.29
C ALA A 193 4.22 10.61 -9.66
N GLU A 194 3.22 11.45 -9.94
CA GLU A 194 3.10 12.20 -11.19
C GLU A 194 4.04 13.41 -11.28
N SER A 195 4.35 14.03 -10.14
CA SER A 195 5.15 15.25 -10.10
C SER A 195 6.67 15.00 -10.21
N GLY A 196 7.11 13.73 -10.10
CA GLY A 196 8.53 13.35 -10.12
C GLY A 196 9.32 13.83 -8.88
N PRO A 197 10.57 13.37 -8.68
CA PRO A 197 11.42 13.90 -7.62
C PRO A 197 11.77 15.36 -7.92
N LEU A 198 11.56 16.24 -6.93
CA LEU A 198 12.07 17.61 -6.92
C LEU A 198 13.61 17.64 -6.97
#